data_AF-A0A851F8B7-F1
#
_entry.id   AF-A0A851F8B7-F1
#
_cell.length_a   1.000
_cell.length_b   1.000
_cell.length_c   1.000
_cell.angle_alpha   90.00
_cell.angle_beta   90.00
_cell.angle_gamma   90.00
#
_symmetry.space_group_name_H-M   'P 1'
#
loop_
_entity.id
_entity.type
_entity.pdbx_description
1 polymer ?
#
loop_
_entity_poly.entity_id
_entity_poly.type
_entity_poly.pdbx_seq_one_letter_code
_entity_poly.pdbx_strand_id
1 'polypeptide(L)'
;RPDSAVPGDVLVLTKPLGTHMAVTAHQWLDMPERWNKIKLVVTREEVELAYQEAVSSMATLNRTAAGLMRAFGAHAATDVTGFGIVGHARALAAQQRQDVAFVIHNLPVIAKMAAVSKACGGRGGLLQGTAPETSG
;
A
#
# COMPACT_ATOMS: atom_id res chain seq x y z
N ARG A 1 16.54 -10.77 13.78
CA ARG A 1 15.70 -11.18 12.64
C ARG A 1 14.29 -10.64 12.91
N PRO A 2 13.45 -10.37 11.89
CA PRO A 2 12.11 -9.81 12.10
C PRO A 2 11.11 -10.91 12.50
N ASP A 3 11.35 -11.61 13.60
CA ASP A 3 10.73 -12.90 13.95
C ASP A 3 10.23 -13.00 15.40
N SER A 4 9.98 -11.86 16.06
CA SER A 4 9.64 -11.79 17.49
C SER A 4 8.20 -11.35 17.77
N ALA A 5 7.30 -11.36 16.79
CA ALA A 5 5.89 -11.01 17.00
C ALA A 5 5.19 -11.98 17.95
N VAL A 6 4.24 -11.46 18.73
CA VAL A 6 3.47 -12.21 19.73
C VAL A 6 1.96 -11.99 19.58
N PRO A 7 1.10 -12.93 20.00
CA PRO A 7 -0.34 -12.69 20.05
C PRO A 7 -0.67 -11.44 20.88
N GLY A 8 -1.52 -10.57 20.34
CA GLY A 8 -1.87 -9.29 20.96
C GLY A 8 -1.09 -8.09 20.40
N ASP A 9 -0.04 -8.32 19.61
CA ASP A 9 0.60 -7.24 18.85
C ASP A 9 -0.36 -6.58 17.85
N VAL A 10 -0.08 -5.33 17.54
CA VAL A 10 -0.82 -4.55 16.54
C VAL A 10 0.03 -4.32 15.28
N LEU A 11 -0.63 -4.25 14.13
CA LEU A 11 0.00 -3.98 12.85
C LEU A 11 -0.07 -2.47 12.55
N VAL A 12 1.08 -1.87 12.26
CA VAL A 12 1.18 -0.45 11.88
C VAL A 12 1.77 -0.35 10.48
N LEU A 13 1.10 0.39 9.60
CA LEU A 13 1.58 0.69 8.26
C LEU A 13 1.98 2.16 8.19
N THR A 14 3.17 2.45 7.67
CA THR A 14 3.76 3.80 7.71
C THR A 14 3.51 4.64 6.47
N LYS A 15 3.07 4.02 5.38
CA LYS A 15 2.74 4.69 4.12
C LYS A 15 1.40 4.19 3.58
N PRO A 16 0.61 5.04 2.90
CA PRO A 16 -0.63 4.60 2.27
C PRO A 16 -0.37 3.69 1.07
N LEU A 17 -1.31 2.79 0.80
CA LEU A 17 -1.31 1.90 -0.36
C LEU A 17 -1.87 2.58 -1.62
N GLY A 18 -1.69 1.93 -2.77
CA GLY A 18 -2.27 2.34 -4.04
C GLY A 18 -1.35 3.18 -4.91
N THR A 19 -0.04 3.13 -4.66
CA THR A 19 0.96 3.89 -5.43
C THR A 19 0.92 3.49 -6.92
N HIS A 20 0.84 2.19 -7.21
CA HIS A 20 0.69 1.68 -8.57
C HIS A 20 -0.59 2.19 -9.24
N MET A 21 -1.71 2.26 -8.51
CA MET A 21 -2.97 2.76 -9.06
C MET A 21 -2.92 4.26 -9.35
N ALA A 22 -2.25 5.05 -8.51
CA ALA A 22 -2.06 6.48 -8.73
C ALA A 22 -1.21 6.76 -9.98
N VAL A 23 -0.07 6.09 -10.12
CA VAL A 23 0.80 6.19 -11.31
C VAL A 23 0.06 5.74 -12.56
N THR A 24 -0.67 4.63 -12.48
CA THR A 24 -1.45 4.10 -13.61
C THR A 24 -2.56 5.06 -14.02
N ALA A 25 -3.30 5.63 -13.08
CA ALA A 25 -4.37 6.59 -13.35
C ALA A 25 -3.82 7.87 -14.02
N HIS A 26 -2.66 8.35 -13.56
CA HIS A 26 -1.97 9.49 -14.17
C HIS A 26 -1.57 9.21 -15.62
N GLN A 27 -0.98 8.05 -15.91
CA GLN A 27 -0.66 7.64 -17.28
C GLN A 27 -1.90 7.56 -18.19
N TRP A 28 -3.07 7.25 -17.62
CA TRP A 28 -4.30 7.15 -18.41
C TRP A 28 -4.86 8.51 -18.83
N LEU A 29 -4.43 9.62 -18.23
CA LEU A 29 -4.86 10.97 -18.63
C LEU A 29 -4.58 11.27 -20.12
N ASP A 30 -3.50 10.68 -20.65
CA ASP A 30 -3.06 10.80 -22.04
C ASP A 30 -3.58 9.66 -22.94
N MET A 31 -4.41 8.76 -22.40
CA MET A 31 -4.97 7.61 -23.12
C MET A 31 -6.50 7.68 -23.13
N PRO A 32 -7.13 8.28 -24.16
CA PRO A 32 -8.58 8.56 -24.17
C PRO A 32 -9.46 7.35 -23.83
N GLU A 33 -9.14 6.17 -24.38
CA GLU A 33 -9.89 4.94 -24.10
C GLU A 33 -9.83 4.49 -22.64
N ARG A 34 -8.68 4.70 -21.97
CA ARG A 34 -8.48 4.34 -20.57
C ARG A 34 -9.06 5.41 -19.65
N TRP A 35 -8.84 6.69 -19.95
CA TRP A 35 -9.44 7.81 -19.22
C TRP A 35 -10.97 7.70 -19.19
N ASN A 36 -11.59 7.36 -20.32
CA ASN A 36 -13.04 7.20 -20.43
C ASN A 36 -13.62 6.17 -19.45
N LYS A 37 -12.82 5.20 -18.96
CA LYS A 37 -13.27 4.20 -17.98
C LYS A 37 -13.34 4.75 -16.56
N ILE A 38 -12.54 5.76 -16.24
CA ILE A 38 -12.40 6.28 -14.87
C ILE A 38 -12.87 7.73 -14.70
N LYS A 39 -13.09 8.48 -15.80
CA LYS A 39 -13.51 9.89 -15.77
C LYS A 39 -14.83 10.17 -15.03
N LEU A 40 -15.65 9.15 -14.80
CA LEU A 40 -16.91 9.25 -14.04
C LEU A 40 -16.71 9.08 -12.53
N VAL A 41 -15.55 8.60 -12.08
CA VAL A 41 -15.25 8.34 -10.67
C VAL A 41 -14.16 9.23 -10.09
N VAL A 42 -13.37 9.90 -10.94
CA VAL A 42 -12.26 10.77 -10.53
C VAL A 42 -12.08 11.93 -11.51
N THR A 43 -11.70 13.11 -11.01
CA THR A 43 -11.34 14.26 -11.84
C THR A 43 -9.86 14.23 -12.24
N ARG A 44 -9.46 15.06 -13.22
CA ARG A 44 -8.04 15.18 -13.59
C ARG A 44 -7.20 15.72 -12.43
N GLU A 45 -7.73 16.68 -11.68
CA GLU A 45 -7.04 17.26 -10.51
C GLU A 45 -6.86 16.23 -9.40
N GLU A 46 -7.87 15.41 -9.13
CA GLU A 46 -7.77 14.33 -8.14
C GLU A 46 -6.73 13.28 -8.52
N VAL A 47 -6.59 12.95 -9.81
CA VAL A 47 -5.53 12.06 -10.28
C VAL A 47 -4.15 12.69 -10.11
N GLU A 48 -4.00 13.97 -10.43
CA GLU A 48 -2.72 14.69 -10.26
C GLU A 48 -2.31 14.74 -8.78
N LEU A 49 -3.24 15.06 -7.88
CA LEU A 49 -2.99 15.06 -6.44
C LEU A 49 -2.56 13.68 -5.93
N ALA A 50 -3.27 12.63 -6.34
CA ALA A 50 -2.93 11.25 -5.97
C ALA A 50 -1.55 10.82 -6.51
N TYR A 51 -1.18 11.27 -7.71
CA TYR A 51 0.13 11.01 -8.29
C TYR A 51 1.24 11.70 -7.51
N GLN A 52 1.07 12.97 -7.16
CA GLN A 52 2.04 13.71 -6.34
C GLN A 52 2.20 13.10 -4.94
N GLU A 53 1.09 12.70 -4.31
CA GLU A 53 1.11 11.99 -3.03
C GLU A 53 1.86 10.66 -3.14
N ALA A 54 1.59 9.87 -4.18
CA ALA A 54 2.31 8.62 -4.44
C ALA A 54 3.81 8.85 -4.62
N VAL A 55 4.21 9.81 -5.46
CA VAL A 55 5.63 10.14 -5.69
C VAL A 55 6.31 10.57 -4.39
N SER A 56 5.67 11.44 -3.59
CA SER A 56 6.18 11.88 -2.30
C SER A 56 6.33 10.72 -1.30
N SER A 57 5.32 9.85 -1.22
CA SER A 57 5.33 8.65 -0.38
C SER A 57 6.47 7.70 -0.76
N MET A 58 6.63 7.41 -2.06
CA MET A 58 7.68 6.54 -2.58
C MET A 58 9.08 7.11 -2.35
N ALA A 59 9.26 8.43 -2.51
CA ALA A 59 10.54 9.11 -2.31
C ALA A 59 10.93 9.23 -0.83
N THR A 60 9.95 9.15 0.10
CA THR A 60 10.20 9.27 1.53
C THR A 60 10.94 8.03 2.05
N LEU A 61 12.10 8.24 2.68
CA LEU A 61 12.90 7.15 3.25
C LEU A 61 12.26 6.58 4.52
N ASN A 62 12.29 5.26 4.67
CA ASN A 62 11.87 4.56 5.89
C ASN A 62 12.87 4.71 7.07
N ARG A 63 13.80 5.69 7.00
CA ARG A 63 14.84 5.93 8.02
C ARG A 63 14.23 6.31 9.37
N THR A 64 13.23 7.20 9.38
CA THR A 64 12.56 7.63 10.61
C THR A 64 11.76 6.47 11.20
N ALA A 65 11.01 5.73 10.38
CA ALA A 65 10.31 4.52 10.81
C ALA A 65 11.27 3.51 11.46
N ALA A 66 12.42 3.25 10.85
CA ALA A 66 13.45 2.38 11.42
C ALA A 66 14.02 2.87 12.77
N GLY A 67 14.15 4.19 12.94
CA GLY A 67 14.52 4.78 14.23
C GLY A 67 13.46 4.53 15.31
N LEU A 68 12.20 4.81 14.98
CA LEU A 68 11.07 4.67 15.90
C LEU A 68 10.80 3.21 16.28
N MET A 69 10.95 2.28 15.34
CA MET A 69 10.82 0.84 15.62
C MET A 69 11.73 0.39 16.77
N ARG A 70 12.97 0.90 16.83
CA ARG A 70 13.88 0.60 17.95
C ARG A 70 13.48 1.31 19.23
N ALA A 71 13.09 2.59 19.12
CA ALA A 71 12.72 3.40 20.29
C ALA A 71 11.48 2.85 21.02
N PHE A 72 10.53 2.30 20.28
CA PHE A 72 9.26 1.77 20.82
C PHE A 72 9.23 0.24 20.92
N GLY A 73 10.35 -0.46 20.67
CA GLY A 73 10.44 -1.91 20.88
C GLY A 73 9.62 -2.75 19.89
N ALA A 74 9.59 -2.39 18.61
CA ALA A 74 8.90 -3.16 17.58
C ALA A 74 9.44 -4.60 17.49
N HIS A 75 8.53 -5.57 17.44
CA HIS A 75 8.87 -6.99 17.46
C HIS A 75 9.28 -7.58 16.10
N ALA A 76 8.69 -7.07 15.02
CA ALA A 76 8.94 -7.51 13.66
C ALA A 76 8.55 -6.41 12.66
N ALA A 77 9.17 -6.42 11.48
CA ALA A 77 8.85 -5.47 10.42
C ALA A 77 9.21 -6.05 9.05
N THR A 78 8.45 -5.61 8.04
CA THR A 78 8.73 -5.79 6.61
C THR A 78 8.35 -4.51 5.89
N ASP A 79 9.03 -4.19 4.79
CA ASP A 79 8.57 -3.22 3.81
C ASP A 79 7.47 -3.84 2.93
N VAL A 80 6.65 -3.00 2.28
CA VAL A 80 5.61 -3.41 1.33
C VAL A 80 6.02 -2.95 -0.07
N THR A 81 6.28 -3.89 -0.96
CA THR A 81 6.71 -3.62 -2.35
C THR A 81 5.88 -4.44 -3.35
N GLY A 82 6.52 -5.07 -4.33
CA GLY A 82 5.86 -5.62 -5.52
C GLY A 82 4.89 -6.77 -5.27
N PHE A 83 4.94 -7.41 -4.09
CA PHE A 83 4.00 -8.49 -3.73
C PHE A 83 2.70 -7.98 -3.08
N GLY A 84 2.61 -6.68 -2.81
CA GLY A 84 1.50 -6.07 -2.12
C GLY A 84 1.42 -6.44 -0.63
N ILE A 85 0.55 -5.74 0.09
CA ILE A 85 0.51 -5.83 1.55
C ILE A 85 0.21 -7.25 2.06
N VAL A 86 -0.67 -8.00 1.40
CA VAL A 86 -0.99 -9.38 1.81
C VAL A 86 0.19 -10.31 1.57
N GLY A 87 0.93 -10.12 0.46
CA GLY A 87 2.12 -10.91 0.17
C GLY A 87 3.19 -10.72 1.23
N HIS A 88 3.51 -9.46 1.55
CA HIS A 88 4.51 -9.12 2.57
C HIS A 88 4.07 -9.52 3.98
N ALA A 89 2.80 -9.30 4.34
CA ALA A 89 2.28 -9.71 5.64
C ALA A 89 2.34 -11.24 5.84
N ARG A 90 2.01 -12.03 4.80
CA ARG A 90 2.14 -13.50 4.85
C ARG A 90 3.59 -13.94 4.99
N ALA A 91 4.50 -13.32 4.24
CA ALA A 91 5.92 -13.62 4.33
C ALA A 91 6.47 -13.30 5.74
N LEU A 92 6.07 -12.18 6.33
CA LEU A 92 6.45 -11.81 7.68
C LEU A 92 5.86 -12.79 8.71
N ALA A 93 4.57 -13.12 8.62
CA ALA A 93 3.92 -14.09 9.52
C ALA A 93 4.63 -15.46 9.49
N ALA A 94 5.00 -15.94 8.30
CA ALA A 94 5.71 -17.22 8.13
C ALA A 94 7.13 -17.24 8.73
N GLN A 95 7.72 -16.08 9.03
CA GLN A 95 9.03 -15.97 9.67
C GLN A 95 8.98 -15.95 11.20
N GLN A 96 7.79 -15.84 11.80
CA GLN A 96 7.67 -15.69 13.25
C GLN A 96 8.01 -16.98 13.98
N ARG A 97 8.66 -16.87 15.15
CA ARG A 97 8.98 -18.03 16.00
C ARG A 97 7.76 -18.54 16.78
N GLN A 98 6.83 -17.66 17.10
CA GLN A 98 5.59 -18.01 17.76
C GLN A 98 4.51 -18.33 16.73
N ASP A 99 3.54 -19.14 17.13
CA ASP A 99 2.35 -19.42 16.31
C ASP A 99 1.43 -18.19 16.32
N VAL A 100 1.55 -17.36 15.29
CA VAL A 100 0.81 -16.11 15.14
C VAL A 100 0.19 -15.99 13.76
N ALA A 101 -0.96 -15.32 13.70
CA ALA A 101 -1.63 -14.93 12.47
C ALA A 101 -1.88 -13.42 12.46
N PHE A 102 -1.69 -12.79 11.31
CA PHE A 102 -1.89 -11.36 11.12
C PHE A 102 -3.26 -11.09 10.51
N VAL A 103 -4.07 -10.24 11.19
CA VAL A 103 -5.39 -9.81 10.72
C VAL A 103 -5.36 -8.32 10.43
N ILE A 104 -5.51 -7.96 9.16
CA ILE A 104 -5.54 -6.56 8.70
C ILE A 104 -7.00 -6.11 8.62
N HIS A 105 -7.39 -5.16 9.46
CA HIS A 105 -8.78 -4.71 9.60
C HIS A 105 -9.14 -3.56 8.65
N ASN A 106 -8.17 -2.74 8.30
CA ASN A 106 -8.34 -1.59 7.43
C ASN A 106 -7.08 -1.37 6.60
N LEU A 107 -7.25 -0.67 5.49
CA LEU A 107 -6.17 -0.35 4.55
C LEU A 107 -6.17 1.16 4.33
N PRO A 108 -5.14 1.90 4.77
CA PRO A 108 -4.98 3.28 4.34
C PRO A 108 -4.58 3.27 2.87
N VAL A 109 -5.38 3.94 2.04
CA VAL A 109 -5.20 3.98 0.59
C VAL A 109 -5.17 5.43 0.15
N ILE A 110 -4.28 5.78 -0.77
CA ILE A 110 -4.24 7.11 -1.40
C ILE A 110 -5.64 7.47 -1.88
N ALA A 111 -6.06 8.70 -1.62
CA ALA A 111 -7.42 9.14 -1.87
C ALA A 111 -7.88 8.81 -3.30
N LYS A 112 -9.15 8.41 -3.43
CA LYS A 112 -9.80 8.01 -4.71
C LYS A 112 -9.25 6.73 -5.36
N MET A 113 -8.07 6.21 -5.01
CA MET A 113 -7.49 5.04 -5.69
C MET A 113 -8.28 3.75 -5.45
N ALA A 114 -8.94 3.61 -4.31
CA ALA A 114 -9.90 2.53 -4.08
C ALA A 114 -11.09 2.59 -5.06
N ALA A 115 -11.62 3.79 -5.34
CA ALA A 115 -12.72 3.98 -6.28
C ALA A 115 -12.28 3.74 -7.73
N VAL A 116 -11.09 4.23 -8.11
CA VAL A 116 -10.48 3.97 -9.43
C VAL A 116 -10.25 2.48 -9.64
N SER A 117 -9.70 1.76 -8.66
CA SER A 117 -9.52 0.30 -8.74
C SER A 117 -10.86 -0.42 -8.90
N LYS A 118 -11.90 0.00 -8.16
CA LYS A 118 -13.25 -0.56 -8.28
C LYS A 118 -13.87 -0.31 -9.66
N ALA A 119 -13.72 0.90 -10.22
CA ALA A 119 -14.19 1.24 -11.57
C ALA A 119 -13.54 0.37 -12.66
N CYS A 120 -12.31 -0.09 -12.41
CA CYS A 120 -11.58 -1.03 -13.27
C CYS A 120 -11.95 -2.50 -13.02
N GLY A 121 -13.02 -2.78 -12.26
CA GLY A 121 -13.45 -4.14 -11.93
C GLY A 121 -12.53 -4.84 -10.91
N GLY A 122 -11.83 -4.08 -10.05
CA GLY A 122 -10.85 -4.62 -9.12
C GLY A 122 -9.53 -5.04 -9.79
N ARG A 123 -9.35 -4.75 -11.09
CA ARG A 123 -8.06 -4.94 -11.76
C ARG A 123 -6.99 -4.14 -11.02
N GLY A 124 -5.85 -4.80 -10.81
CA GLY A 124 -4.75 -4.26 -10.01
C GLY A 124 -4.73 -4.73 -8.56
N GLY A 125 -5.76 -5.41 -8.04
CA GLY A 125 -5.67 -6.14 -6.77
C GLY A 125 -5.61 -5.28 -5.50
N LEU A 126 -5.86 -3.97 -5.59
CA LEU A 126 -5.69 -3.03 -4.46
C LEU A 126 -6.60 -3.38 -3.29
N LEU A 127 -7.89 -3.65 -3.58
CA LEU A 127 -8.86 -4.02 -2.55
C LEU A 127 -8.65 -5.43 -2.00
N GLN A 128 -7.90 -6.28 -2.72
CA GLN A 128 -7.51 -7.62 -2.28
C GLN A 128 -6.15 -7.60 -1.54
N GLY A 129 -5.49 -6.43 -1.46
CA GLY A 129 -4.17 -6.28 -0.87
C GLY A 129 -3.04 -6.95 -1.66
N THR A 130 -3.29 -7.29 -2.93
CA THR A 130 -2.31 -7.91 -3.85
C THR A 130 -1.79 -6.94 -4.90
N ALA A 131 -2.15 -5.66 -4.80
CA ALA A 131 -1.59 -4.63 -5.68
C ALA A 131 -0.09 -4.50 -5.42
N PRO A 132 0.74 -4.42 -6.48
CA PRO A 132 2.14 -4.10 -6.31
C PRO A 132 2.27 -2.68 -5.75
N GLU A 133 3.12 -2.51 -4.75
CA GLU A 133 3.57 -1.21 -4.28
C GLU A 133 5.02 -1.00 -4.69
N THR A 134 5.44 0.25 -4.81
CA THR A 134 6.84 0.62 -5.03
C THR A 134 7.29 1.46 -3.86
N SER A 135 8.40 1.10 -3.19
CA SER A 135 8.95 1.88 -2.07
C SER A 135 7.91 2.20 -0.98
N GLY A 136 7.09 1.22 -0.59
CA GLY A 136 6.05 1.36 0.44
C GLY A 136 6.56 1.35 1.87
#